data_AF-A0A5S9XJ05-F1
#
_entry.id   AF-A0A5S9XJ05-F1
#
_cell.length_a   1.000
_cell.length_b   1.000
_cell.length_c   1.000
_cell.angle_alpha   90.00
_cell.angle_beta   90.00
_cell.angle_gamma   90.00
#
_symmetry.space_group_name_H-M   'P 1'
#
loop_
_entity.id
_entity.type
_entity.pdbx_description
1 polymer ?
#
loop_
_entity_poly.entity_id
_entity_poly.type
_entity_poly.pdbx_seq_one_letter_code
_entity_poly.pdbx_strand_id
1 'polypeptide(L)' 'MITDEQINDLVLQLHRLLPELANNRRSGKVSASRVLQETCSYIRNLSKEVDDLSERLSQLLESTDSAQAALIRSLLMQ' A
#
# COMPACT_ATOMS: atom_id res chain seq x y z
N MET A 1 17.72 -17.98 14.57
CA MET A 1 16.95 -18.59 13.45
C MET A 1 15.51 -18.15 13.61
N ILE A 2 14.81 -17.90 12.50
CA ILE A 2 13.38 -17.58 12.55
C ILE A 2 12.64 -18.91 12.82
N THR A 3 11.75 -18.92 13.81
CA THR A 3 10.95 -20.12 14.15
C THR A 3 9.71 -20.23 13.27
N ASP A 4 9.16 -21.44 13.10
CA ASP A 4 7.91 -21.64 12.37
C ASP A 4 6.73 -20.86 12.97
N GLU A 5 6.73 -20.66 14.30
CA GLU A 5 5.76 -19.82 15.00
C GLU A 5 5.89 -18.35 14.59
N GLN A 6 7.10 -17.80 14.54
CA GLN A 6 7.35 -16.44 14.06
C GLN A 6 6.95 -16.25 12.59
N ILE A 7 7.13 -17.27 11.75
CA ILE A 7 6.69 -17.25 10.35
C ILE A 7 5.16 -17.24 10.27
N ASN A 8 4.49 -18.08 11.07
CA ASN A 8 3.03 -18.14 11.09
C ASN A 8 2.41 -16.83 11.61
N ASP A 9 2.97 -16.24 12.66
CA ASP A 9 2.51 -14.96 13.20
C ASP A 9 2.64 -13.84 12.17
N LEU A 10 3.78 -13.77 11.47
CA LEU A 10 3.99 -12.82 10.39
C LEU A 10 2.94 -13.00 9.29
N VAL A 11 2.70 -14.24 8.85
CA VAL A 11 1.69 -14.55 7.82
C VAL A 11 0.28 -14.14 8.27
N LEU A 12 -0.07 -14.36 9.53
CA LEU A 12 -1.36 -13.93 10.09
C LEU A 12 -1.50 -12.41 10.12
N GLN A 13 -0.43 -11.68 10.47
CA GLN A 13 -0.42 -10.22 10.43
C GLN A 13 -0.57 -9.70 9.00
N LEU A 14 0.21 -10.23 8.06
CA LEU A 14 0.13 -9.84 6.64
C LEU A 14 -1.26 -10.11 6.06
N HIS A 15 -1.87 -11.25 6.37
CA HIS A 15 -3.21 -11.59 5.90
C HIS A 15 -4.28 -10.56 6.30
N ARG A 16 -4.15 -9.94 7.49
CA ARG A 16 -5.09 -8.92 7.98
C ARG A 16 -4.97 -7.58 7.26
N LEU A 17 -3.79 -7.29 6.71
CA LEU A 17 -3.50 -6.04 6.01
C LEU A 17 -3.90 -6.09 4.52
N LEU A 18 -4.24 -7.27 4.00
CA LEU A 18 -4.54 -7.46 2.58
C LEU A 18 -6.04 -7.40 2.28
N PRO A 19 -6.51 -6.38 1.54
CA PRO A 19 -7.92 -6.26 1.18
C PRO A 19 -8.43 -7.47 0.36
N GLU A 20 -7.60 -7.94 -0.56
CA GLU A 20 -7.87 -9.08 -1.45
C GLU A 20 -8.10 -10.39 -0.69
N LEU A 21 -7.38 -10.58 0.41
CA LEU A 21 -7.52 -11.76 1.27
C LEU A 21 -8.67 -11.60 2.27
N ALA A 22 -8.90 -10.37 2.77
CA ALA A 22 -10.02 -10.06 3.64
C ALA A 22 -11.39 -10.30 2.97
N ASN A 23 -11.49 -10.11 1.65
CA ASN A 23 -12.71 -10.41 0.88
C ASN A 23 -12.88 -11.91 0.54
N ASN A 24 -11.81 -12.70 0.57
CA ASN A 24 -11.81 -14.09 0.14
C ASN A 24 -12.02 -15.10 1.30
N ARG A 25 -12.68 -14.67 2.38
CA ARG A 25 -12.97 -15.46 3.60
C ARG A 25 -13.68 -16.81 3.39
N ARG A 26 -14.05 -17.17 2.16
CA ARG A 26 -14.87 -18.36 1.84
C ARG A 26 -14.10 -19.54 1.26
N SER A 27 -12.81 -19.44 0.93
CA SER A 27 -12.14 -20.55 0.23
C SER A 27 -10.79 -20.93 0.83
N GLY A 28 -10.81 -21.97 1.66
CA GLY A 28 -9.64 -22.81 1.95
C GLY A 28 -8.51 -22.18 2.76
N LYS A 29 -7.66 -23.04 3.31
CA LYS A 29 -6.44 -22.64 4.03
C LYS A 29 -5.48 -21.97 3.04
N VAL A 30 -5.46 -20.64 3.00
CA VAL A 30 -4.53 -19.88 2.15
C VAL A 30 -3.10 -20.19 2.59
N SER A 31 -2.24 -20.62 1.67
CA SER A 31 -0.86 -20.97 1.99
C SER A 31 -0.03 -19.74 2.34
N ALA A 32 1.00 -19.90 3.17
CA ALA A 32 1.94 -18.83 3.50
C ALA A 32 2.56 -18.19 2.25
N SER A 33 2.94 -19.01 1.25
CA SER A 33 3.46 -18.53 -0.04
C SER A 33 2.46 -17.62 -0.76
N ARG A 34 1.17 -17.93 -0.71
CA ARG A 34 0.13 -17.12 -1.34
C ARG A 34 -0.05 -15.80 -0.60
N VAL A 35 -0.05 -15.80 0.73
CA VAL A 35 -0.10 -14.57 1.54
C VAL A 35 1.08 -13.66 1.24
N LEU A 36 2.30 -14.21 1.18
CA LEU A 36 3.50 -13.45 0.85
C LEU A 36 3.46 -12.88 -0.57
N GLN A 37 3.01 -13.66 -1.55
CA GLN A 37 2.86 -13.18 -2.94
C GLN A 37 1.87 -12.01 -3.02
N GLU A 38 0.69 -12.16 -2.40
CA GLU A 38 -0.32 -11.11 -2.38
C GLU A 38 0.17 -9.86 -1.62
N THR A 39 0.96 -10.06 -0.56
CA THR A 39 1.62 -8.95 0.15
C THR A 39 2.55 -8.17 -0.78
N CYS A 40 3.43 -8.87 -1.49
CA CYS A 40 4.36 -8.25 -2.43
C CYS A 40 3.64 -7.52 -3.58
N SER A 41 2.57 -8.12 -4.10
CA SER A 41 1.73 -7.49 -5.13
C SER A 41 1.04 -6.23 -4.60
N TYR A 42 0.48 -6.28 -3.40
CA TYR A 42 -0.19 -5.15 -2.78
C TYR A 42 0.76 -3.98 -2.52
N ILE A 43 1.95 -4.25 -1.97
CA ILE A 43 2.99 -3.22 -1.77
C ILE A 43 3.39 -2.58 -3.11
N ARG A 44 3.56 -3.38 -4.16
CA ARG A 44 3.91 -2.87 -5.49
C ARG A 44 2.82 -1.97 -6.08
N ASN A 45 1.56 -2.38 -5.94
CA ASN A 45 0.43 -1.59 -6.40
C ASN A 45 0.31 -0.28 -5.60
N LEU A 46 0.44 -0.34 -4.27
CA LEU A 46 0.41 0.84 -3.42
C LEU A 46 1.54 1.82 -3.76
N SER A 47 2.76 1.33 -3.99
CA SER A 47 3.88 2.17 -4.43
C SER A 47 3.54 2.88 -5.74
N LYS A 48 2.98 2.16 -6.71
CA LYS A 48 2.56 2.74 -7.99
C LYS A 48 1.46 3.79 -7.80
N GLU A 49 0.44 3.51 -6.97
CA GLU A 49 -0.62 4.47 -6.68
C GLU A 49 -0.07 5.75 -6.05
N VAL A 50 0.89 5.63 -5.13
CA VAL A 50 1.58 6.79 -4.53
C VAL A 50 2.37 7.57 -5.59
N ASP A 51 3.09 6.90 -6.49
CA ASP A 51 3.84 7.54 -7.57
C ASP A 51 2.90 8.29 -8.54
N ASP A 52 1.85 7.62 -9.01
CA ASP A 52 0.85 8.19 -9.93
C ASP A 52 0.14 9.41 -9.29
N LEU A 53 -0.19 9.32 -8.00
CA LEU A 53 -0.83 10.42 -7.26
C LEU A 53 0.13 11.60 -7.07
N SER A 54 1.41 11.32 -6.81
CA SER A 54 2.46 12.33 -6.67
C SER A 54 2.70 13.09 -7.98
N GLU A 55 2.71 12.39 -9.12
CA GLU A 55 2.83 13.01 -10.44
C GLU A 55 1.61 13.91 -10.73
N ARG A 56 0.40 13.39 -10.52
CA ARG A 56 -0.84 14.15 -10.75
C ARG A 56 -0.91 15.40 -9.87
N LEU A 57 -0.46 15.30 -8.62
CA LEU A 57 -0.39 16.44 -7.71
C LEU A 57 0.62 17.49 -8.19
N SER A 58 1.77 17.05 -8.71
CA SER A 58 2.77 17.95 -9.29
C SER A 58 2.22 18.73 -10.49
N GLN A 59 1.52 18.04 -11.40
CA GLN A 59 0.85 18.68 -12.54
C GLN A 59 -0.24 19.68 -12.12
N LEU A 60 -1.02 19.35 -11.08
CA LEU A 60 -2.03 20.26 -10.53
C LEU A 60 -1.38 21.51 -9.91
N LEU A 61 -0.26 21.35 -9.21
CA LEU A 61 0.50 22.47 -8.64
C LEU A 61 1.11 23.38 -9.70
N GLU A 62 1.52 22.83 -10.85
CA GLU A 62 2.03 23.61 -11.98
C GLU A 62 0.95 24.41 -12.72
N SER A 63 -0.27 23.86 -12.79
CA SER A 63 -1.42 24.52 -13.45
C SER A 63 -2.18 25.51 -12.56
N THR A 64 -1.89 25.52 -11.26
CA THR A 64 -2.52 26.40 -10.27
C THR A 64 -1.77 27.73 -10.18
N ASP A 65 -2.49 28.85 -9.97
CA ASP A 65 -1.84 30.16 -9.76
C ASP A 65 -0.86 30.11 -8.58
N SER A 66 0.23 30.86 -8.70
CA SER A 66 1.42 30.81 -7.83
C SER A 66 1.11 30.92 -6.33
N ALA A 67 0.11 31.71 -5.96
CA ALA A 67 -0.32 31.90 -4.57
C ALA A 67 -1.04 30.66 -3.99
N GLN A 68 -1.90 30.02 -4.78
CA GLN A 68 -2.64 28.82 -4.38
C GLN A 68 -1.71 27.58 -4.36
N ALA A 69 -0.78 27.49 -5.32
CA ALA A 69 0.24 26.45 -5.34
C ALA A 69 1.17 26.51 -4.10
N ALA A 70 1.52 27.72 -3.65
CA ALA A 70 2.32 27.92 -2.43
C ALA A 70 1.60 27.44 -1.15
N LEU A 71 0.29 27.67 -1.04
CA LEU A 71 -0.52 27.16 0.08
C LEU A 71 -0.60 25.63 0.08
N ILE A 72 -0.84 25.00 -1.08
CA ILE A 72 -0.91 23.54 -1.16
C ILE A 72 0.46 22.92 -0.81
N ARG A 73 1.57 23.50 -1.30
CA ARG A 73 2.92 23.04 -0.93
C ARG A 73 3.20 23.13 0.57
N SER A 74 2.69 24.17 1.26
CA SER A 74 2.90 24.29 2.71
C SER A 74 2.10 23.26 3.51
N LEU A 75 0.92 22.86 3.04
CA LEU A 75 0.11 21.80 3.66
C LEU A 75 0.70 20.41 3.46
N LEU A 76 1.40 20.17 2.35
CA LEU A 76 2.00 18.87 2.03
C LEU A 76 3.37 18.61 2.71
N MET A 77 4.04 19.67 3.15
CA MET A 77 5.37 19.61 3.79
C MET A 77 5.30 19.56 5.34
N GLN A 78 4.10 19.37 5.91
CA GLN A 78 3.85 19.20 7.36
C GLN A 78 3.82 17.73 7.76
#